data_AF-A0AAE7NPN9-F1
#
_entry.id   AF-A0AAE7NPN9-F1
#
_cell.length_a   1.000
_cell.length_b   1.000
_cell.length_c   1.000
_cell.angle_alpha   90.00
_cell.angle_beta   90.00
_cell.angle_gamma   90.00
#
_symmetry.space_group_name_H-M   'P 1'
#
loop_
_entity.id
_entity.type
_entity.pdbx_description
1 polymer ?
#
loop_
_entity_poly.entity_id
_entity_poly.type
_entity_poly.pdbx_seq_one_letter_code
_entity_poly.pdbx_strand_id
1 'polypeptide(L)'
;MELPYCDEPFDMDSLSVKTWARVPEPVRKKVELHVAAHLPAEMLATVRDLHARGLPLSSNLAFFHFAAGMAVRNLCRERLSDDELAACGGFGADWDNCYIGVLAAIAAMRQ
;
A
#
# COMPACT_ATOMS: atom_id res chain seq x y z
N MET A 1 28.69 8.98 25.34
CA MET A 1 28.54 8.18 24.11
C MET A 1 27.12 8.45 23.63
N GLU A 2 26.95 9.52 22.86
CA GLU A 2 25.67 9.90 22.28
C GLU A 2 25.43 8.99 21.09
N LEU A 3 24.36 8.19 21.14
CA LEU A 3 23.91 7.44 19.98
C LEU A 3 23.48 8.46 18.92
N PRO A 4 23.95 8.37 17.67
CA PRO A 4 23.40 9.20 16.62
C PRO A 4 21.91 8.85 16.50
N TYR A 5 21.05 9.80 16.86
CA TYR A 5 19.64 9.77 16.53
C TYR A 5 19.56 9.67 15.01
N CYS A 6 19.33 8.47 14.49
CA CYS A 6 18.95 8.28 13.10
C CYS A 6 17.53 8.82 12.93
N ASP A 7 17.40 10.15 12.81
CA ASP A 7 16.18 10.85 12.38
C ASP A 7 16.01 10.73 10.85
N GLU A 8 16.16 9.52 10.30
CA GLU A 8 15.51 9.25 9.02
C GLU A 8 14.07 8.86 9.35
N PRO A 9 13.06 9.67 8.96
CA PRO A 9 11.68 9.27 9.14
C PRO A 9 11.53 7.93 8.43
N PHE A 10 11.12 6.91 9.16
CA PHE A 10 10.91 5.58 8.62
C PHE A 10 9.91 5.70 7.46
N ASP A 11 10.40 5.60 6.23
CA ASP A 11 9.60 5.76 5.03
C ASP A 11 8.74 4.50 4.85
N MET A 12 7.60 4.52 5.55
CA MET A 12 6.57 3.48 5.53
C MET A 12 6.10 3.21 4.10
N ASP A 13 6.04 4.24 3.25
CA ASP A 13 5.61 4.11 1.85
C ASP A 13 6.65 3.35 1.04
N SER A 14 7.92 3.74 1.14
CA SER A 14 9.01 3.02 0.48
C SER A 14 9.15 1.58 0.95
N LEU A 15 9.01 1.34 2.26
CA LEU A 15 8.99 -0.02 2.78
C LEU A 15 7.82 -0.79 2.17
N SER A 16 6.64 -0.18 2.13
CA SER A 16 5.44 -0.86 1.64
C SER A 16 5.50 -1.18 0.16
N VAL A 17 5.99 -0.24 -0.66
CA VAL A 17 6.22 -0.47 -2.08
C VAL A 17 7.24 -1.59 -2.30
N LYS A 18 8.34 -1.61 -1.54
CA LYS A 18 9.37 -2.65 -1.65
C LYS A 18 8.84 -4.02 -1.22
N THR A 19 8.09 -4.09 -0.14
CA THR A 19 7.50 -5.36 0.35
C THR A 19 6.46 -5.86 -0.64
N TRP A 20 5.59 -4.98 -1.14
CA TRP A 20 4.62 -5.34 -2.16
C TRP A 20 5.31 -5.85 -3.42
N ALA A 21 6.36 -5.19 -3.90
CA ALA A 21 7.11 -5.61 -5.09
C ALA A 21 7.73 -7.02 -5.01
N ARG A 22 7.91 -7.58 -3.80
CA ARG A 22 8.36 -8.98 -3.61
C ARG A 22 7.29 -10.01 -3.93
N VAL A 23 6.01 -9.63 -3.83
CA VAL A 23 4.90 -10.51 -4.19
C VAL A 23 4.93 -10.76 -5.71
N PRO A 24 4.72 -12.01 -6.15
CA PRO A 24 4.73 -12.35 -7.57
C PRO A 24 3.76 -11.47 -8.38
N GLU A 25 4.22 -10.94 -9.52
CA GLU A 25 3.43 -10.02 -10.35
C GLU A 25 2.01 -10.52 -10.70
N PRO A 26 1.78 -11.80 -11.04
CA PRO A 26 0.42 -12.28 -11.33
C PRO A 26 -0.52 -12.18 -10.12
N VAL A 27 0.01 -12.34 -8.91
CA VAL A 27 -0.74 -12.16 -7.67
C VAL A 27 -0.99 -10.68 -7.44
N ARG A 28 0.04 -9.84 -7.63
CA ARG A 28 -0.08 -8.40 -7.44
C ARG A 28 -1.16 -7.79 -8.31
N LYS A 29 -1.14 -8.08 -9.62
CA LYS A 29 -2.16 -7.56 -10.56
C LYS A 29 -3.58 -7.95 -10.17
N LYS A 30 -3.81 -9.17 -9.67
CA LYS A 30 -5.14 -9.61 -9.22
C LYS A 30 -5.65 -8.77 -8.06
N VAL A 31 -4.79 -8.53 -7.06
CA VAL A 31 -5.13 -7.69 -5.90
C VAL A 31 -5.33 -6.25 -6.32
N GLU A 32 -4.39 -5.68 -7.08
CA GLU A 32 -4.43 -4.28 -7.53
C GLU A 32 -5.69 -3.99 -8.36
N LEU A 33 -6.05 -4.85 -9.31
CA LEU A 33 -7.26 -4.70 -10.11
C LEU A 33 -8.54 -4.80 -9.27
N HIS A 34 -8.58 -5.73 -8.31
CA HIS A 34 -9.74 -5.88 -7.42
C HIS A 34 -9.92 -4.65 -6.55
N VAL A 35 -8.86 -4.17 -5.92
CA VAL A 35 -8.90 -2.96 -5.09
C VAL A 35 -9.28 -1.75 -5.95
N ALA A 36 -8.69 -1.57 -7.15
CA ALA A 36 -9.02 -0.47 -8.04
C ALA A 36 -10.51 -0.46 -8.47
N ALA A 37 -11.13 -1.64 -8.61
CA ALA A 37 -12.53 -1.76 -9.00
C ALA A 37 -13.53 -1.51 -7.86
N HIS A 38 -13.13 -1.71 -6.60
CA HIS A 38 -14.02 -1.62 -5.43
C HIS A 38 -13.70 -0.43 -4.52
N LEU A 39 -12.57 0.25 -4.74
CA LEU A 39 -12.23 1.46 -4.01
C LEU A 39 -13.14 2.62 -4.47
N PRO A 40 -13.70 3.42 -3.54
CA PRO A 40 -14.48 4.59 -3.90
C PRO A 40 -13.72 5.55 -4.83
N ALA A 41 -14.43 6.14 -5.79
CA ALA A 41 -13.80 6.95 -6.84
C ALA A 41 -13.07 8.18 -6.28
N GLU A 42 -13.61 8.80 -5.23
CA GLU A 42 -12.99 9.94 -4.53
C GLU A 42 -11.68 9.55 -3.84
N MET A 43 -11.61 8.33 -3.30
CA MET A 43 -10.39 7.80 -2.69
C MET A 43 -9.34 7.52 -3.75
N LEU A 44 -9.75 6.88 -4.85
CA LEU A 44 -8.87 6.61 -5.99
C LEU A 44 -8.32 7.91 -6.60
N ALA A 45 -9.15 8.94 -6.73
CA ALA A 45 -8.73 10.25 -7.21
C ALA A 45 -7.70 10.90 -6.27
N THR A 46 -7.89 10.79 -4.96
CA THR A 46 -6.96 11.31 -3.95
C THR A 46 -5.59 10.62 -4.04
N VAL A 47 -5.56 9.28 -4.11
CA VAL A 47 -4.31 8.52 -4.22
C VAL A 47 -3.57 8.88 -5.51
N ARG A 48 -4.29 9.08 -6.62
CA ARG A 48 -3.71 9.51 -7.90
C ARG A 48 -3.15 10.92 -7.85
N ASP A 49 -3.83 11.87 -7.21
CA ASP A 49 -3.33 13.24 -7.03
C ASP A 49 -2.02 13.26 -6.25
N LEU A 50 -1.97 12.53 -5.13
CA LEU A 50 -0.77 12.41 -4.30
C LEU A 50 0.39 11.82 -5.09
N HIS A 51 0.15 10.74 -5.82
CA HIS A 51 1.15 10.13 -6.69
C HIS A 51 1.62 11.08 -7.80
N ALA A 52 0.71 11.79 -8.47
CA ALA A 52 1.06 12.75 -9.52
C ALA A 52 1.90 13.93 -9.00
N ARG A 53 1.71 14.31 -7.74
CA ARG A 53 2.48 15.35 -7.05
C ARG A 53 3.78 14.84 -6.42
N GLY A 54 4.06 13.53 -6.49
CA GLY A 54 5.22 12.91 -5.86
C GLY A 54 5.19 12.98 -4.33
N LEU A 55 4.00 13.10 -3.74
CA LEU A 55 3.83 13.16 -2.29
C LEU A 55 3.67 11.73 -1.73
N PRO A 56 4.23 11.45 -0.53
CA PRO A 56 3.94 10.20 0.17
C PRO A 56 2.44 10.05 0.34
N LEU A 57 1.90 8.87 0.08
CA LEU A 57 0.52 8.55 0.37
C LEU A 57 0.26 8.75 1.86
N SER A 58 1.13 8.27 2.74
CA SER A 58 1.02 8.45 4.21
C SER A 58 0.95 9.92 4.67
N SER A 59 1.32 10.89 3.83
CA SER A 59 1.16 12.32 4.14
C SER A 59 -0.31 12.76 4.28
N ASN A 60 -1.25 12.02 3.69
CA ASN A 60 -2.67 12.27 3.87
C ASN A 60 -3.21 11.49 5.07
N LEU A 61 -2.92 11.98 6.28
CA LEU A 61 -3.36 11.35 7.52
C LEU A 61 -4.87 11.14 7.58
N ALA A 62 -5.69 12.01 6.98
CA ALA A 62 -7.14 11.83 6.92
C ALA A 62 -7.55 10.60 6.08
N PHE A 63 -6.81 10.29 5.01
CA PHE A 63 -7.04 9.08 4.23
C PHE A 63 -6.67 7.81 5.02
N PHE A 64 -5.64 7.86 5.88
CA PHE A 64 -5.13 6.68 6.58
C PHE A 64 -5.66 6.49 8.02
N HIS A 65 -6.03 7.57 8.71
CA HIS A 65 -6.62 7.53 10.07
C HIS A 65 -8.11 7.18 10.06
N PHE A 66 -8.84 7.50 8.98
CA PHE A 66 -10.24 7.09 8.85
C PHE A 66 -10.34 5.70 8.21
N ALA A 67 -11.52 5.06 8.33
CA ALA A 67 -11.81 3.66 7.95
C ALA A 67 -11.31 3.21 6.56
N ALA A 68 -10.94 4.15 5.69
CA ALA A 68 -10.26 3.97 4.42
C ALA A 68 -9.06 3.01 4.46
N GLY A 69 -8.10 3.17 5.39
CA GLY A 69 -6.95 2.25 5.48
C GLY A 69 -7.38 0.82 5.79
N MET A 70 -8.37 0.65 6.68
CA MET A 70 -8.94 -0.66 6.99
C MET A 70 -9.72 -1.25 5.82
N ALA A 71 -10.49 -0.44 5.10
CA ALA A 71 -11.25 -0.85 3.92
C ALA A 71 -10.33 -1.37 2.81
N VAL A 72 -9.22 -0.66 2.53
CA VAL A 72 -8.23 -1.09 1.54
C VAL A 72 -7.63 -2.44 1.93
N ARG A 73 -7.22 -2.61 3.20
CA ARG A 73 -6.68 -3.89 3.67
C ARG A 73 -7.70 -5.03 3.55
N ASN A 74 -8.96 -4.77 3.85
CA ASN A 74 -10.01 -5.79 3.71
C ASN A 74 -10.23 -6.19 2.24
N LEU A 75 -10.27 -5.22 1.32
CA LEU A 75 -10.32 -5.51 -0.11
C LEU A 75 -9.10 -6.31 -0.59
N CYS A 76 -7.92 -6.05 -0.03
CA CYS A 76 -6.73 -6.86 -0.32
C CYS A 76 -6.90 -8.30 0.16
N ARG A 77 -7.39 -8.49 1.40
CA ARG A 77 -7.66 -9.81 2.01
C ARG A 77 -8.67 -10.66 1.24
N GLU A 78 -9.61 -10.03 0.54
CA GLU A 78 -10.56 -10.75 -0.31
C GLU A 78 -9.91 -11.47 -1.50
N ARG A 79 -8.68 -11.09 -1.88
CA ARG A 79 -7.94 -11.67 -3.01
C ARG A 79 -6.65 -12.36 -2.65
N LEU A 80 -6.06 -11.99 -1.52
CA LEU A 80 -4.86 -12.59 -1.00
C LEU A 80 -4.96 -12.55 0.53
N SER A 81 -5.18 -13.70 1.14
CA SER A 81 -5.27 -13.82 2.60
C SER A 81 -3.96 -13.45 3.29
N ASP A 82 -4.00 -13.22 4.61
CA ASP A 82 -2.80 -12.93 5.39
C ASP A 82 -1.76 -14.07 5.28
N ASP A 83 -2.21 -15.34 5.28
CA ASP A 83 -1.33 -16.51 5.15
C ASP A 83 -0.69 -16.61 3.75
N GLU A 84 -1.47 -16.35 2.70
CA GLU A 84 -0.94 -16.36 1.33
C GLU A 84 0.03 -15.19 1.08
N LEU A 85 -0.25 -14.03 1.67
CA LEU A 85 0.66 -12.89 1.64
C LEU A 85 1.98 -13.22 2.33
N ALA A 86 1.93 -13.80 3.53
CA ALA A 86 3.12 -14.23 4.27
C ALA A 86 3.94 -15.26 3.47
N ALA A 87 3.27 -16.22 2.81
CA ALA A 87 3.92 -17.21 1.94
C ALA A 87 4.57 -16.58 0.70
N CYS A 88 4.00 -15.50 0.16
CA CYS A 88 4.51 -14.81 -1.03
C CYS A 88 5.60 -13.77 -0.74
N GLY A 89 5.51 -13.05 0.39
CA GLY A 89 6.35 -11.89 0.69
C GLY A 89 7.51 -12.17 1.65
N GLY A 90 7.55 -13.34 2.28
CA GLY A 90 8.56 -13.71 3.27
C GLY A 90 8.35 -13.04 4.63
N PHE A 91 9.40 -12.99 5.45
CA PHE A 91 9.34 -12.42 6.81
C PHE A 91 8.92 -10.94 6.78
N GLY A 92 7.80 -10.62 7.44
CA GLY A 92 7.28 -9.26 7.62
C GLY A 92 6.24 -8.81 6.58
N ALA A 93 5.80 -9.69 5.68
CA ALA A 93 4.70 -9.40 4.78
C ALA A 93 3.35 -9.57 5.49
N ASP A 94 2.78 -8.44 5.89
CA ASP A 94 1.40 -8.33 6.36
C ASP A 94 0.73 -7.15 5.65
N TRP A 95 -0.59 -7.03 5.79
CA TRP A 95 -1.31 -5.96 5.10
C TRP A 95 -1.02 -4.57 5.63
N ASP A 96 -0.57 -4.39 6.89
CA ASP A 96 -0.18 -3.08 7.41
C ASP A 96 1.11 -2.59 6.74
N ASN A 97 1.98 -3.53 6.36
CA ASN A 97 3.22 -3.28 5.65
C ASN A 97 3.06 -3.29 4.12
N CYS A 98 1.95 -3.75 3.53
CA CYS A 98 1.83 -3.91 2.07
C CYS A 98 0.79 -3.01 1.39
N TYR A 99 -0.26 -2.57 2.10
CA TYR A 99 -1.41 -1.94 1.44
C TYR A 99 -1.11 -0.58 0.78
N ILE A 100 -0.12 0.17 1.28
CA ILE A 100 0.34 1.41 0.64
C ILE A 100 1.01 1.11 -0.70
N GLY A 101 1.79 0.03 -0.79
CA GLY A 101 2.37 -0.46 -2.04
C GLY A 101 1.32 -0.81 -3.10
N VAL A 102 0.18 -1.38 -2.68
CA VAL A 102 -0.97 -1.65 -3.56
C VAL A 102 -1.55 -0.34 -4.10
N LEU A 103 -1.79 0.65 -3.23
CA LEU A 103 -2.33 1.95 -3.62
C LEU A 103 -1.38 2.70 -4.56
N ALA A 104 -0.07 2.66 -4.29
CA ALA A 104 0.94 3.24 -5.17
C ALA A 104 0.93 2.59 -6.57
N ALA A 105 0.82 1.26 -6.63
CA ALA A 105 0.71 0.55 -7.91
C ALA A 105 -0.55 0.94 -8.68
N ILE A 106 -1.70 1.03 -8.01
CA ILE A 106 -2.97 1.47 -8.61
C ILE A 106 -2.89 2.91 -9.11
N ALA A 107 -2.23 3.80 -8.37
CA ALA A 107 -2.05 5.19 -8.77
C ALA A 107 -1.19 5.32 -10.03
N ALA A 108 -0.23 4.40 -10.22
CA ALA A 108 0.64 4.34 -11.38
C ALA A 108 0.00 3.63 -12.61
N MET A 109 -1.16 2.97 -12.45
CA MET A 109 -1.87 2.35 -13.57
C MET A 109 -2.36 3.42 -14.55
N ARG A 110 -1.98 3.30 -15.82
CA ARG A 110 -2.59 4.08 -16.90
C ARG A 110 -4.01 3.58 -17.13
N GLN A 111 -4.98 4.49 -17.09
CA GLN A 111 -6.38 4.23 -17.46
C GLN A 111 -6.50 3.95 -18.95
#